data_AF-A0A957GVJ2-F1
#
_entry.id   AF-A0A957GVJ2-F1
#
_cell.length_a   1.000
_cell.length_b   1.000
_cell.length_c   1.000
_cell.angle_alpha   90.00
_cell.angle_beta   90.00
_cell.angle_gamma   90.00
#
_symmetry.space_group_name_H-M   'P 1'
#
loop_
_entity.id
_entity.type
_entity.pdbx_description
1 polymer ?
#
loop_
_entity_poly.entity_id
_entity_poly.type
_entity_poly.pdbx_seq_one_letter_code
_entity_poly.pdbx_strand_id
1 'polypeptide(L)'
;KLMGGLQLWVDDKPVVLNELITYKGMMYSNIPNLATVFGYTNASWTLKCELIIGYVCRLLNHMDRHGYRQCTPHLDTFPTATTLAVDLESGYIQRAADRMPRQSEKRPWRVYQNYLIDLFYLGYSRIADGTMTFS
;
A
#
# COMPACT_ATOMS: atom_id res chain seq x y z
N LYS A 1 9.49 -8.06 -13.68
CA LYS A 1 9.03 -8.83 -12.50
C LYS A 1 8.61 -7.84 -11.41
N LEU A 2 7.47 -8.03 -10.75
CA LEU A 2 7.00 -7.14 -9.67
C LEU A 2 7.99 -7.21 -8.48
N MET A 3 8.24 -6.08 -7.79
CA MET A 3 9.22 -5.97 -6.69
C MET A 3 10.60 -6.60 -6.99
N GLY A 4 11.11 -6.47 -8.21
CA GLY A 4 12.39 -7.10 -8.59
C GLY A 4 12.36 -8.64 -8.66
N GLY A 5 11.20 -9.27 -8.51
CA GLY A 5 11.07 -10.73 -8.45
C GLY A 5 11.20 -11.32 -7.04
N LEU A 6 11.08 -10.48 -6.00
CA LEU A 6 11.03 -10.91 -4.61
C LEU A 6 9.89 -11.91 -4.39
N GLN A 7 10.16 -12.96 -3.62
CA GLN A 7 9.15 -13.86 -3.10
C GLN A 7 8.97 -13.55 -1.61
N LEU A 8 7.73 -13.53 -1.15
CA LEU A 8 7.35 -13.09 0.19
C LEU A 8 6.69 -14.24 0.93
N TRP A 9 6.99 -14.37 2.22
CA TRP A 9 6.35 -15.33 3.12
C TRP A 9 5.98 -14.65 4.43
N VAL A 10 4.85 -15.05 4.99
CA VAL A 10 4.41 -14.67 6.34
C VAL A 10 3.98 -15.96 7.03
N ASP A 11 4.59 -16.26 8.18
CA ASP A 11 4.32 -17.48 8.96
C ASP A 11 4.35 -18.76 8.08
N ASP A 12 5.44 -18.91 7.32
CA ASP A 12 5.70 -20.01 6.38
C ASP A 12 4.72 -20.12 5.20
N LYS A 13 3.77 -19.18 5.05
CA LYS A 13 2.83 -19.16 3.94
C LYS A 13 3.31 -18.23 2.83
N PRO A 14 3.36 -18.68 1.57
CA PRO A 14 3.72 -17.82 0.46
C PRO A 14 2.66 -16.73 0.28
N VAL A 15 3.11 -15.51 0.04
CA VAL A 15 2.26 -14.36 -0.20
C VAL A 15 2.00 -14.22 -1.70
N VAL A 16 0.73 -14.23 -2.08
CA VAL A 16 0.30 -14.05 -3.47
C VAL A 16 -0.21 -12.61 -3.64
N LEU A 17 0.56 -11.77 -4.34
CA LEU A 17 0.31 -10.32 -4.39
C LEU A 17 -1.05 -9.94 -5.01
N ASN A 18 -1.56 -10.71 -5.97
CA ASN A 18 -2.86 -10.43 -6.62
C ASN A 18 -4.08 -10.78 -5.75
N GLU A 19 -3.85 -11.42 -4.61
CA GLU A 19 -4.84 -11.71 -3.55
C GLU A 19 -4.78 -10.69 -2.41
N LEU A 20 -3.94 -9.65 -2.54
CA LEU A 20 -3.81 -8.58 -1.56
C LEU A 20 -4.47 -7.30 -2.05
N ILE A 21 -4.83 -6.46 -1.09
CA ILE A 21 -5.31 -5.10 -1.34
C ILE A 21 -4.30 -4.08 -0.83
N THR A 22 -4.05 -3.04 -1.63
CA THR A 22 -3.14 -1.97 -1.25
C THR A 22 -3.74 -1.09 -0.16
N TYR A 23 -3.04 -0.95 0.97
CA TYR A 23 -3.31 0.05 1.99
C TYR A 23 -2.60 1.35 1.63
N LYS A 24 -3.37 2.43 1.44
CA LYS A 24 -2.89 3.76 1.03
C LYS A 24 -1.98 3.77 -0.21
N GLY A 25 -2.08 2.74 -1.06
CA GLY A 25 -1.25 2.58 -2.25
C GLY A 25 0.23 2.28 -2.00
N MET A 26 0.62 1.88 -0.79
CA MET A 26 2.03 1.65 -0.44
C MET A 26 2.26 0.39 0.41
N MET A 27 1.33 0.00 1.28
CA MET A 27 1.42 -1.26 2.05
C MET A 27 0.38 -2.27 1.54
N TYR A 28 0.38 -3.48 2.08
CA TYR A 28 -0.50 -4.56 1.65
C TYR A 28 -1.30 -5.16 2.80
N SER A 29 -2.57 -5.44 2.55
CA SER A 29 -3.49 -6.07 3.51
C SER A 29 -2.87 -7.30 4.16
N ASN A 30 -2.87 -7.34 5.49
CA ASN A 30 -2.40 -8.46 6.31
C ASN A 30 -0.90 -8.79 6.16
N ILE A 31 -0.12 -7.94 5.50
CA ILE A 31 1.34 -8.11 5.41
C ILE A 31 2.04 -7.16 6.38
N PRO A 32 2.80 -7.68 7.35
CA PRO A 32 3.47 -6.84 8.33
C PRO A 32 4.70 -6.13 7.77
N ASN A 33 4.94 -4.91 8.24
CA ASN A 33 6.21 -4.17 8.08
C ASN A 33 6.70 -4.01 6.63
N LEU A 34 5.83 -4.14 5.63
CA LEU A 34 6.17 -4.02 4.22
C LEU A 34 5.50 -2.79 3.60
N ALA A 35 6.34 -1.88 3.10
CA ALA A 35 5.93 -0.74 2.30
C ALA A 35 6.67 -0.73 0.96
N THR A 36 6.00 -0.21 -0.06
CA THR A 36 6.50 -0.06 -1.42
C THR A 36 6.25 1.34 -1.92
N VAL A 37 7.13 1.81 -2.79
CA VAL A 37 7.01 3.13 -3.41
C VAL A 37 6.60 2.96 -4.85
N PHE A 38 5.41 3.45 -5.18
CA PHE A 38 4.91 3.53 -6.55
C PHE A 38 4.45 4.97 -6.82
N GLY A 39 4.93 5.55 -7.91
CA GLY A 39 4.66 6.95 -8.24
C GLY A 39 3.29 7.17 -8.86
N TYR A 40 2.98 8.45 -9.13
CA TYR A 40 1.82 8.79 -9.95
C TYR A 40 2.00 8.31 -11.39
N THR A 41 0.90 7.93 -12.03
CA THR A 41 0.87 7.60 -13.45
C THR A 41 0.52 8.81 -14.31
N ASN A 42 -0.14 9.82 -13.74
CA ASN A 42 -0.62 11.03 -14.39
C ASN A 42 0.09 12.32 -13.93
N ALA A 43 1.06 12.21 -13.03
CA ALA A 43 1.80 13.33 -12.45
C ALA A 43 3.25 12.91 -12.16
N SER A 44 4.04 13.81 -11.58
CA SER A 44 5.44 13.52 -11.24
C SER A 44 5.56 12.30 -10.32
N TRP A 45 6.37 11.33 -10.75
CA TRP A 45 6.64 10.12 -9.97
C TRP A 45 7.21 10.43 -8.58
N THR A 46 8.16 11.39 -8.52
CA THR A 46 8.85 11.75 -7.27
C THR A 46 7.92 12.39 -6.24
N LEU A 47 6.85 13.04 -6.69
CA LEU A 47 5.89 13.70 -5.81
C LEU A 47 5.13 12.70 -4.91
N LYS A 48 4.70 11.57 -5.47
CA LYS A 48 4.08 10.49 -4.69
C LYS A 48 5.12 9.78 -3.81
N CYS A 49 6.34 9.62 -4.32
CA CYS A 49 7.44 9.01 -3.57
C CYS A 49 7.72 9.76 -2.27
N GLU A 50 7.81 11.09 -2.33
CA GLU A 50 8.03 11.94 -1.15
C GLU A 50 6.92 11.78 -0.10
N LEU A 51 5.65 11.75 -0.52
CA LEU A 51 4.53 11.54 0.38
C LEU A 51 4.55 10.16 1.05
N ILE A 52 4.86 9.11 0.30
CA ILE A 52 4.98 7.73 0.83
C ILE A 52 6.10 7.68 1.86
N ILE A 53 7.29 8.20 1.53
CA ILE A 53 8.44 8.22 2.43
C ILE A 53 8.11 9.02 3.70
N GLY A 54 7.46 10.17 3.56
CA GLY A 54 7.01 10.98 4.68
C GLY A 54 6.06 10.23 5.62
N TYR A 55 5.09 9.49 5.08
CA TYR A 55 4.21 8.63 5.89
C TYR A 55 5.00 7.52 6.59
N VAL A 56 5.89 6.83 5.88
CA VAL A 56 6.71 5.74 6.44
C VAL A 56 7.56 6.25 7.60
N CYS A 57 8.22 7.40 7.47
CA CYS A 57 8.97 8.00 8.57
C CYS A 57 8.07 8.33 9.78
N ARG A 58 6.86 8.86 9.55
CA ARG A 58 5.88 9.11 10.62
C ARG A 58 5.44 7.81 11.31
N LEU A 59 5.26 6.74 10.55
CA LEU A 59 4.90 5.41 11.03
C LEU A 59 6.02 4.82 11.90
N LEU A 60 7.26 4.82 11.42
CA LEU A 60 8.43 4.34 12.16
C LEU A 60 8.60 5.12 13.49
N ASN A 61 8.55 6.45 13.44
CA ASN A 61 8.59 7.30 14.64
C ASN A 61 7.41 7.02 15.61
N HIS A 62 6.26 6.59 15.11
CA HIS A 62 5.14 6.18 15.96
C HIS A 62 5.44 4.84 16.64
N MET A 63 5.97 3.87 15.89
CA MET A 63 6.37 2.57 16.42
C MET A 63 7.45 2.70 17.49
N ASP A 64 8.52 3.45 17.22
CA ASP A 64 9.63 3.67 18.15
C ASP A 64 9.17 4.28 19.48
N ARG A 65 8.28 5.29 19.42
CA ARG A 65 7.74 5.96 20.61
C ARG A 65 6.91 5.06 21.51
N HIS A 66 6.30 4.02 20.96
CA HIS A 66 5.41 3.11 21.70
C HIS A 66 6.03 1.73 21.92
N GLY A 67 7.23 1.48 21.39
CA GLY A 67 7.91 0.19 21.50
C GLY A 67 7.29 -0.92 20.63
N TYR A 68 6.54 -0.58 19.59
CA TYR A 68 5.97 -1.56 18.66
C TYR A 68 7.03 -2.14 17.74
N ARG A 69 6.95 -3.45 17.47
CA ARG A 69 7.84 -4.15 16.54
C ARG A 69 7.20 -4.40 15.19
N GLN A 70 5.87 -4.43 15.15
CA GLN A 70 5.11 -4.74 13.97
C GLN A 70 4.00 -3.72 13.74
N CYS A 71 3.81 -3.36 12.48
CA CYS A 71 2.66 -2.63 11.98
C CYS A 71 2.03 -3.43 10.83
N THR A 72 0.73 -3.67 10.91
CA THR A 72 0.02 -4.46 9.89
C THR A 72 -1.30 -3.79 9.56
N PRO A 73 -1.57 -3.42 8.29
CA PRO A 73 -2.90 -2.96 7.91
C PRO A 73 -3.82 -4.19 7.81
N HIS A 74 -4.71 -4.35 8.77
CA HIS A 74 -5.56 -5.54 8.85
C HIS A 74 -6.81 -5.39 7.98
N LEU A 75 -7.09 -6.39 7.14
CA LEU A 75 -8.30 -6.47 6.32
C LEU A 75 -9.09 -7.72 6.74
N ASP A 76 -10.22 -7.50 7.41
CA ASP A 76 -11.08 -8.58 7.92
C ASP A 76 -11.80 -9.35 6.80
N THR A 77 -12.27 -8.64 5.77
CA THR A 77 -13.06 -9.21 4.69
C THR A 77 -12.62 -8.66 3.35
N PHE A 78 -12.37 -9.54 2.39
CA PHE A 78 -12.00 -9.15 1.05
C PHE A 78 -13.17 -8.44 0.34
N PRO A 79 -13.00 -7.20 -0.14
CA PRO A 79 -14.04 -6.46 -0.85
C PRO A 79 -14.52 -7.17 -2.12
N THR A 80 -15.83 -7.16 -2.34
CA THR A 80 -16.46 -7.73 -3.53
C THR A 80 -16.10 -6.98 -4.82
N ALA A 81 -15.94 -5.66 -4.73
CA ALA A 81 -15.55 -4.80 -5.84
C ALA A 81 -14.08 -4.40 -5.70
N THR A 82 -13.25 -4.90 -6.60
CA THR A 82 -11.83 -4.56 -6.68
C THR A 82 -11.40 -4.30 -8.10
N THR A 83 -10.51 -3.32 -8.27
CA THR A 83 -9.85 -3.01 -9.54
C THR A 83 -8.34 -3.17 -9.40
N LEU A 84 -7.60 -3.09 -10.51
CA LEU A 84 -6.15 -3.01 -10.45
C LEU A 84 -5.74 -1.70 -9.77
N ALA A 85 -4.70 -1.75 -8.94
CA ALA A 85 -4.17 -0.56 -8.25
C ALA A 85 -3.63 0.52 -9.21
N VAL A 86 -3.35 0.15 -10.46
CA VAL A 86 -2.77 1.02 -11.49
C VAL A 86 -3.68 1.02 -12.71
N ASP A 87 -4.11 2.22 -13.11
CA ASP A 87 -4.94 2.44 -14.30
C ASP A 87 -4.06 2.92 -15.46
N LEU A 88 -3.39 1.98 -16.12
CA LEU A 88 -2.53 2.25 -17.28
C LEU A 88 -2.71 1.18 -18.35
N GLU A 89 -3.00 1.61 -19.58
CA GLU A 89 -3.20 0.74 -20.74
C GLU A 89 -1.89 0.23 -21.37
N SER A 90 -0.73 0.59 -20.84
CA SER A 90 0.56 0.17 -21.39
C SER A 90 0.68 -1.36 -21.37
N GLY A 91 1.08 -1.97 -22.50
CA GLY A 91 1.12 -3.43 -22.64
C GLY A 91 2.00 -4.17 -21.63
N TYR A 92 3.01 -3.53 -21.04
CA TYR A 92 3.79 -4.15 -19.94
C TYR A 92 2.98 -4.28 -18.63
N ILE A 93 2.08 -3.33 -18.36
CA ILE A 93 1.20 -3.36 -17.18
C ILE A 93 0.12 -4.42 -17.38
N GLN A 94 -0.47 -4.51 -18.58
CA GLN A 94 -1.41 -5.58 -18.91
C GLN A 94 -0.81 -6.98 -18.72
N ARG A 95 0.47 -7.18 -19.10
CA ARG A 95 1.19 -8.45 -18.89
C ARG A 95 1.50 -8.77 -17.43
N ALA A 96 1.41 -7.79 -16.54
CA ALA A 96 1.67 -7.95 -15.11
C ALA A 96 0.39 -7.82 -14.27
N ALA A 97 -0.75 -7.53 -14.90
CA ALA A 97 -2.03 -7.27 -14.25
C ALA A 97 -2.49 -8.45 -13.40
N ASP A 98 -2.26 -9.67 -13.88
CA ASP A 98 -2.55 -10.93 -13.17
C ASP A 98 -1.73 -11.09 -11.89
N ARG A 99 -0.64 -10.34 -11.71
CA ARG A 99 0.29 -10.43 -10.56
C ARG A 99 0.27 -9.19 -9.69
N MET A 100 -0.49 -8.17 -10.08
CA MET A 100 -0.54 -6.90 -9.36
C MET A 100 -1.54 -6.96 -8.20
N PRO A 101 -1.24 -6.25 -7.11
CA PRO A 101 -2.18 -6.07 -6.02
C PRO A 101 -3.42 -5.33 -6.49
N ARG A 102 -4.53 -5.61 -5.81
CA ARG A 102 -5.82 -5.00 -6.09
C ARG A 102 -6.03 -3.75 -5.23
N GLN A 103 -7.01 -2.95 -5.60
CA GLN A 103 -7.50 -1.84 -4.79
C GLN A 103 -9.03 -1.91 -4.65
N SER A 104 -9.54 -1.35 -3.56
CA SER A 104 -10.96 -1.15 -3.33
C SER A 104 -11.39 0.28 -3.71
N GLU A 105 -12.70 0.51 -3.73
CA GLU A 105 -13.29 1.83 -3.95
C GLU A 105 -13.28 2.71 -2.69
N LYS A 106 -13.07 2.11 -1.51
CA LYS A 106 -13.13 2.76 -0.20
C LYS A 106 -11.76 2.93 0.45
N ARG A 107 -11.60 4.02 1.20
CA ARG A 107 -10.45 4.21 2.09
C ARG A 107 -10.49 3.17 3.24
N PRO A 108 -9.34 2.71 3.75
CA PRO A 108 -7.98 3.07 3.37
C PRO A 108 -7.38 2.27 2.19
N TRP A 109 -8.21 1.49 1.52
CA TRP A 109 -7.84 0.46 0.55
C TRP A 109 -7.82 0.92 -0.90
N ARG A 110 -7.82 2.24 -1.12
CA ARG A 110 -7.90 2.88 -2.44
C ARG A 110 -6.65 3.67 -2.74
N VAL A 111 -6.15 3.56 -3.97
CA VAL A 111 -5.08 4.42 -4.49
C VAL A 111 -5.69 5.64 -5.16
N TYR A 112 -5.17 6.82 -4.83
CA TYR A 112 -5.49 8.06 -5.52
C TYR A 112 -4.36 8.43 -6.47
N GLN A 113 -4.72 8.92 -7.66
CA GLN A 113 -3.81 9.55 -8.61
C GLN A 113 -3.96 11.08 -8.53
N ASN A 114 -3.99 11.61 -7.30
CA ASN A 114 -4.21 13.02 -7.02
C ASN A 114 -3.36 13.49 -5.85
N TYR A 115 -2.45 14.42 -6.14
CA TYR A 115 -1.49 14.92 -5.16
C TYR A 115 -2.13 15.56 -3.93
N LEU A 116 -3.14 16.43 -4.11
CA LEU A 116 -3.73 17.16 -2.99
C LEU A 116 -4.44 16.20 -2.04
N ILE A 117 -5.18 15.23 -2.58
CA ILE A 117 -5.84 14.19 -1.77
C ILE A 117 -4.79 13.38 -1.00
N ASP A 118 -3.73 12.94 -1.66
CA ASP A 118 -2.67 12.15 -1.04
C ASP A 118 -1.85 12.95 -0.03
N LEU A 119 -1.63 14.25 -0.24
CA LEU A 119 -0.95 15.11 0.72
C LEU A 119 -1.71 15.14 2.05
N PHE A 120 -3.04 15.33 2.02
CA PHE A 120 -3.85 15.23 3.23
C PHE A 120 -3.83 13.83 3.83
N TYR A 121 -3.94 12.82 2.96
CA TYR A 121 -4.15 11.46 3.38
C TYR A 121 -2.88 10.76 3.90
N LEU A 122 -1.71 11.08 3.37
CA LEU A 122 -0.41 10.54 3.80
C LEU A 122 0.30 11.50 4.77
N GLY A 123 0.17 12.81 4.57
CA GLY A 123 0.83 13.81 5.40
C GLY A 123 0.17 14.01 6.77
N TYR A 124 -1.17 14.09 6.81
CA TYR A 124 -1.88 14.59 7.99
C TYR A 124 -2.84 13.59 8.64
N SER A 125 -3.18 12.47 7.99
CA SER A 125 -4.02 11.44 8.63
C SER A 125 -3.32 10.79 9.82
N ARG A 126 -4.12 10.26 10.75
CA ARG A 126 -3.63 9.49 11.91
C ARG A 126 -2.98 8.19 11.43
N ILE A 127 -1.90 7.81 12.11
CA ILE A 127 -1.23 6.52 11.89
C ILE A 127 -2.10 5.36 12.39
N ALA A 128 -2.59 5.47 13.62
CA ALA A 128 -3.62 4.57 14.17
C ALA A 128 -5.02 5.02 13.69
N ASP A 129 -5.39 4.61 12.48
CA ASP A 129 -6.66 4.94 11.82
C ASP A 129 -7.76 3.89 12.03
N GLY A 130 -7.52 2.90 12.90
CA GLY A 130 -8.42 1.78 13.16
C GLY A 130 -8.25 0.61 12.19
N THR A 131 -7.49 0.77 11.10
CA THR A 131 -7.10 -0.33 10.19
C THR A 131 -5.69 -0.81 10.46
N MET A 132 -4.78 0.11 10.81
CA MET A 132 -3.42 -0.25 11.21
C MET A 132 -3.40 -0.86 12.62
N THR A 133 -2.94 -2.10 12.74
CA THR A 133 -2.70 -2.78 14.01
C THR A 133 -1.21 -2.77 14.35
N PHE A 134 -0.90 -2.71 15.64
CA PHE A 134 0.47 -2.68 16.16
C PHE A 134 0.67 -3.76 17.21
N SER A 135 1.87 -4.34 17.25
CA SER A 135 2.30 -5.31 18.27
C SER A 135 3.79 -5.25 18.54
#